data_AF-A0A0C3IL48-F1
#
_entry.id   AF-A0A0C3IL48-F1
#
_cell.length_a   1.000
_cell.length_b   1.000
_cell.length_c   1.000
_cell.angle_alpha   90.00
_cell.angle_beta   90.00
_cell.angle_gamma   90.00
#
_symmetry.space_group_name_H-M   'P 1'
#
loop_
_entity.id
_entity.type
_entity.pdbx_description
1 polymer ?
#
loop_
_entity_poly.entity_id
_entity_poly.type
_entity_poly.pdbx_seq_one_letter_code
_entity_poly.pdbx_strand_id
1 'polypeptide(L)'
;MRQRVEKYIDGLQEQIVSELENLDETAPKFRRDAWIRQQGGRGLSCVFACSPESGRTTSSLETVLEKAGVNVSVVHGMLPPSAIREMRSDHSSIPYDGKSSLPFFAAGISLVIHPRNPFAPTVHANYRYFEITESPVEGDEGPPKVVAWWFGGGSDLTPSYLNESEVKHFHRTLKEACDQHGSELYPAFKKWCDEYFYIVHRQETRGVGGLFFDDLCCEKHTRLSDDITRPRTPDEIFSFIQSVGNAFIPSYIPILKANAVRRYTEHHRRWQLLRRGRYVEFNLVYDRGTRFGLKTPSARIESILMSLPETARWEYMSDLGVSEESEEGLLVKVLKEPREWV
;
A
#
# COMPACT_ATOMS: atom_id res chain seq x y z
N MET A 1 19.77 -2.62 10.87
CA MET A 1 18.45 -2.15 10.41
C MET A 1 17.45 -3.30 10.22
N ARG A 2 17.77 -4.34 9.44
CA ARG A 2 16.92 -5.54 9.18
C ARG A 2 16.02 -5.99 10.35
N GLN A 3 16.61 -6.35 11.49
CA GLN A 3 15.87 -6.85 12.67
C GLN A 3 14.88 -5.83 13.26
N ARG A 4 15.22 -4.53 13.22
CA ARG A 4 14.36 -3.46 13.74
C ARG A 4 13.14 -3.27 12.84
N VAL A 5 13.34 -3.32 11.52
CA VAL A 5 12.25 -3.25 10.54
C VAL A 5 11.34 -4.46 10.68
N GLU A 6 11.91 -5.67 10.72
CA GLU A 6 11.16 -6.92 10.89
C GLU A 6 10.28 -6.90 12.15
N LYS A 7 10.86 -6.55 13.30
CA LYS A 7 10.11 -6.43 14.56
C LYS A 7 8.99 -5.40 14.47
N TYR A 8 9.24 -4.26 13.82
CA TYR A 8 8.26 -3.19 13.70
C TYR A 8 7.09 -3.59 12.79
N ILE A 9 7.35 -4.17 11.61
CA ILE A 9 6.29 -4.54 10.67
C ILE A 9 5.43 -5.70 11.18
N ASP A 10 6.01 -6.67 11.90
CA ASP A 10 5.24 -7.73 12.55
C ASP A 10 4.32 -7.14 13.64
N GLY A 11 4.84 -6.22 14.46
CA GLY A 11 4.06 -5.54 15.49
C GLY A 11 2.94 -4.68 14.91
N LEU A 12 3.23 -3.93 13.85
CA LEU A 12 2.24 -3.10 13.14
C LEU A 12 1.15 -3.97 12.50
N GLN A 13 1.50 -5.11 11.89
CA GLN A 13 0.53 -6.06 11.34
C GLN A 13 -0.42 -6.56 12.43
N GLU A 14 0.10 -7.01 13.57
CA GLU A 14 -0.76 -7.53 14.64
C GLU A 14 -1.68 -6.44 15.22
N GLN A 15 -1.17 -5.21 15.38
CA GLN A 15 -1.99 -4.07 15.82
C GLN A 15 -3.12 -3.77 14.84
N ILE A 16 -2.82 -3.69 13.54
CA ILE A 16 -3.83 -3.40 12.51
C ILE A 16 -4.86 -4.54 12.45
N VAL A 17 -4.41 -5.80 12.42
CA VAL A 17 -5.31 -6.96 12.36
C VAL A 17 -6.20 -7.00 13.60
N SER A 18 -5.65 -6.75 14.79
CA SER A 18 -6.43 -6.69 16.04
C SER A 18 -7.48 -5.59 15.99
N GLU A 19 -7.13 -4.37 15.56
CA GLU A 19 -8.11 -3.28 15.41
C GLU A 19 -9.23 -3.64 14.43
N LEU A 20 -8.91 -4.30 13.32
CA LEU A 20 -9.89 -4.75 12.33
C LEU A 20 -10.79 -5.87 12.87
N GLU A 21 -10.23 -6.83 13.61
CA GLU A 21 -10.99 -7.90 14.26
C GLU A 21 -11.89 -7.40 15.39
N ASN A 22 -11.58 -6.24 15.98
CA ASN A 22 -12.38 -5.59 17.03
C ASN A 22 -13.49 -4.68 16.45
N LEU A 23 -13.56 -4.51 15.12
CA LEU A 23 -14.65 -3.73 14.49
C LEU A 23 -15.98 -4.47 14.50
N ASP A 24 -15.93 -5.80 14.44
CA ASP A 24 -17.09 -6.64 14.20
C ASP A 24 -16.90 -7.99 14.89
N GLU A 25 -17.45 -8.11 16.09
CA GLU A 25 -17.38 -9.35 16.90
C GLU A 25 -18.13 -10.52 16.25
N THR A 26 -19.02 -10.25 15.28
CA THR A 26 -19.78 -11.29 14.57
C THR A 26 -19.02 -11.85 13.38
N ALA A 27 -17.96 -11.17 12.94
CA ALA A 27 -17.15 -11.57 11.81
C ALA A 27 -16.13 -12.66 12.19
N PRO A 28 -15.77 -13.56 11.27
CA PRO A 28 -14.68 -14.50 11.50
C PRO A 28 -13.36 -13.77 11.70
N LYS A 29 -12.45 -14.36 12.49
CA LYS A 29 -11.09 -13.85 12.65
C LYS A 29 -10.30 -13.95 11.35
N PHE A 30 -9.27 -13.12 11.21
CA PHE A 30 -8.36 -13.16 10.07
C PHE A 30 -7.64 -14.50 10.03
N ARG A 31 -7.63 -15.14 8.86
CA ARG A 31 -6.78 -16.31 8.61
C ARG A 31 -5.33 -15.84 8.56
N ARG A 32 -4.53 -16.32 9.50
CA ARG A 32 -3.08 -16.12 9.59
C ARG A 32 -2.39 -17.29 8.88
N ASP A 33 -1.77 -17.02 7.72
CA ASP A 33 -1.09 -18.02 6.90
C ASP A 33 0.40 -17.71 6.83
N ALA A 34 1.19 -18.45 7.61
CA ALA A 34 2.65 -18.34 7.64
C ALA A 34 3.26 -19.20 6.52
N TRP A 35 4.23 -18.63 5.81
CA TRP A 35 4.90 -19.32 4.71
C TRP A 35 6.38 -19.00 4.67
N ILE A 36 7.14 -19.92 4.07
CA ILE A 36 8.59 -19.81 3.88
C ILE A 36 8.88 -19.90 2.39
N ARG A 37 9.83 -19.10 1.91
CA ARG A 37 10.27 -19.15 0.52
C ARG A 37 11.45 -20.09 0.37
N GLN A 38 11.43 -20.95 -0.65
CA GLN A 38 12.55 -21.86 -0.92
C GLN A 38 13.88 -21.11 -1.16
N GLN A 39 13.83 -19.94 -1.79
CA GLN A 39 15.02 -19.11 -2.02
C GLN A 39 15.50 -18.32 -0.80
N GLY A 40 14.81 -18.44 0.34
CA GLY A 40 15.10 -17.69 1.56
C GLY A 40 14.06 -16.61 1.86
N GLY A 41 13.75 -16.48 3.14
CA GLY A 41 12.76 -15.54 3.67
C GLY A 41 11.46 -16.19 4.12
N ARG A 42 10.62 -15.38 4.76
CA ARG A 42 9.32 -15.74 5.30
C ARG A 42 8.27 -14.71 4.94
N GLY A 43 7.01 -15.06 5.16
CA GLY A 43 5.95 -14.09 5.26
C GLY A 43 4.82 -14.59 6.16
N LEU A 44 4.00 -13.64 6.59
CA LEU A 44 2.76 -13.88 7.31
C LEU A 44 1.66 -13.13 6.59
N SER A 45 0.76 -13.87 5.96
CA SER A 45 -0.42 -13.30 5.31
C SER A 45 -1.62 -13.38 6.23
N CYS A 46 -2.10 -12.24 6.71
CA CYS A 46 -3.35 -12.15 7.46
C CYS A 46 -4.45 -11.74 6.49
N VAL A 47 -5.39 -12.64 6.20
CA VAL A 47 -6.46 -12.40 5.22
C VAL A 47 -7.84 -12.58 5.83
N PHE A 48 -8.73 -11.68 5.48
CA PHE A 48 -10.15 -11.75 5.79
C PHE A 48 -10.94 -11.87 4.49
N ALA A 49 -11.78 -12.89 4.43
CA ALA A 49 -12.81 -13.04 3.41
C ALA A 49 -13.92 -13.90 4.01
N CYS A 50 -15.18 -13.54 3.75
CA CYS A 50 -16.30 -14.39 4.11
C CYS A 50 -16.54 -15.38 2.97
N SER A 51 -16.12 -16.63 3.11
CA SER A 51 -16.47 -17.66 2.13
C SER A 51 -17.99 -17.84 2.11
N PRO A 52 -18.62 -17.92 0.93
CA PRO A 52 -20.00 -18.36 0.84
C PRO A 52 -20.16 -19.75 1.48
N GLU A 53 -21.25 -19.99 2.20
CA GLU A 53 -21.63 -21.35 2.59
C GLU A 53 -21.73 -22.24 1.33
N SER A 54 -21.35 -23.52 1.44
CA SER A 54 -21.32 -24.44 0.29
C SER A 54 -22.68 -24.43 -0.43
N GLY A 55 -22.68 -24.00 -1.69
CA GLY A 55 -23.88 -23.92 -2.54
C GLY A 55 -24.49 -22.52 -2.69
N ARG A 56 -23.95 -21.49 -2.02
CA ARG A 56 -24.34 -20.08 -2.26
C ARG A 56 -23.24 -19.35 -3.04
N THR A 57 -23.64 -18.39 -3.88
CA THR A 57 -22.71 -17.50 -4.61
C THR A 57 -22.33 -16.25 -3.81
N THR A 58 -22.99 -16.02 -2.66
CA THR A 58 -22.74 -14.89 -1.75
C THR A 58 -22.81 -15.34 -0.29
N SER A 59 -21.92 -14.81 0.55
CA SER A 59 -21.99 -14.96 2.00
C SER A 59 -23.25 -14.25 2.54
N SER A 60 -23.97 -14.90 3.45
CA SER A 60 -25.13 -14.34 4.18
C SER A 60 -24.73 -13.47 5.37
N LEU A 61 -23.46 -13.47 5.76
CA LEU A 61 -22.94 -12.66 6.87
C LEU A 61 -22.65 -11.24 6.38
N GLU A 62 -23.43 -10.27 6.86
CA GLU A 62 -23.18 -8.84 6.69
C GLU A 62 -22.08 -8.37 7.65
N THR A 63 -20.83 -8.65 7.29
CA THR A 63 -19.66 -8.17 8.03
C THR A 63 -19.23 -6.77 7.59
N VAL A 64 -18.58 -6.01 8.48
CA VAL A 64 -18.05 -4.67 8.17
C VAL A 64 -17.07 -4.70 6.98
N LEU A 65 -16.18 -5.69 6.98
CA LEU A 65 -15.23 -5.93 5.90
C LEU A 65 -15.84 -6.89 4.88
N GLU A 66 -15.52 -6.70 3.61
CA GLU A 66 -15.83 -7.70 2.58
C GLU A 66 -14.61 -8.55 2.28
N LYS A 67 -13.49 -7.89 2.02
CA LYS A 67 -12.19 -8.54 1.85
C LYS A 67 -11.11 -7.64 2.41
N ALA A 68 -10.16 -8.21 3.13
CA ALA A 68 -8.99 -7.48 3.58
C ALA A 68 -7.77 -8.39 3.59
N GLY A 69 -6.60 -7.80 3.43
CA GLY A 69 -5.38 -8.48 3.81
C GLY A 69 -4.33 -7.52 4.30
N VAL A 70 -3.57 -7.99 5.26
CA VAL A 70 -2.44 -7.30 5.88
C VAL A 70 -1.30 -8.30 5.84
N ASN A 71 -0.37 -8.10 4.91
CA ASN A 71 0.69 -9.06 4.61
C ASN A 71 2.03 -8.50 5.04
N VAL A 72 2.80 -9.31 5.76
CA VAL A 72 4.22 -9.08 6.03
C VAL A 72 5.04 -10.04 5.19
N SER A 73 6.11 -9.52 4.59
CA SER A 73 7.13 -10.33 3.92
C SER A 73 8.52 -9.88 4.34
N VAL A 74 9.39 -10.86 4.56
CA VAL A 74 10.82 -10.69 4.85
C VAL A 74 11.55 -11.63 3.92
N VAL A 75 12.07 -11.11 2.81
CA VAL A 75 12.69 -11.90 1.75
C VAL A 75 14.16 -11.54 1.62
N HIS A 76 14.97 -12.54 1.32
CA HIS A 76 16.38 -12.38 1.02
C HIS A 76 16.76 -13.34 -0.10
N GLY A 77 17.80 -13.00 -0.84
CA GLY A 77 18.26 -13.82 -1.96
C GLY A 77 19.32 -13.10 -2.77
N MET A 78 19.46 -13.48 -4.04
CA MET A 78 20.41 -12.89 -4.97
C MET A 78 19.66 -12.10 -6.05
N LEU A 79 20.06 -10.84 -6.27
CA LEU A 79 19.58 -10.04 -7.39
C LEU A 79 20.31 -10.45 -8.66
N PRO A 80 19.58 -10.79 -9.74
CA PRO A 80 20.21 -11.07 -11.02
C PRO A 80 20.78 -9.79 -11.64
N PRO A 81 21.79 -9.88 -12.53
CA PRO A 81 22.40 -8.71 -13.19
C PRO A 81 21.39 -7.78 -13.88
N SER A 82 20.31 -8.33 -14.45
CA SER A 82 19.25 -7.53 -15.08
C SER A 82 18.52 -6.62 -14.10
N ALA A 83 18.23 -7.11 -12.89
CA ALA A 83 17.58 -6.34 -11.83
C ALA A 83 18.53 -5.26 -11.28
N ILE A 84 19.82 -5.60 -11.09
CA ILE A 84 20.85 -4.63 -10.66
C ILE A 84 20.94 -3.47 -11.66
N ARG A 85 20.95 -3.78 -12.96
CA ARG A 85 20.99 -2.76 -14.03
C ARG A 85 19.78 -1.81 -13.98
N GLU A 86 18.59 -2.33 -13.71
CA GLU A 86 17.37 -1.51 -13.59
C GLU A 86 17.45 -0.62 -12.34
N MET A 87 17.87 -1.15 -11.20
CA MET A 87 17.95 -0.39 -9.94
C MET A 87 19.01 0.71 -9.96
N ARG A 88 20.06 0.57 -10.79
CA ARG A 88 21.11 1.58 -10.93
C ARG A 88 20.65 2.91 -11.51
N SER A 89 19.51 2.97 -12.21
CA SER A 89 19.00 4.26 -12.70
C SER A 89 18.79 5.26 -11.57
N ASP A 90 18.35 4.76 -10.41
CA ASP A 90 17.99 5.56 -9.25
C ASP A 90 19.01 5.40 -8.10
N HIS A 91 19.88 4.39 -8.17
CA HIS A 91 20.89 4.07 -7.14
C HIS A 91 22.28 3.86 -7.76
N SER A 92 22.95 4.97 -8.11
CA SER A 92 24.23 4.95 -8.84
C SER A 92 25.39 4.26 -8.09
N SER A 93 25.30 4.19 -6.77
CA SER A 93 26.25 3.56 -5.86
C SER A 93 26.29 2.02 -5.95
N ILE A 94 25.27 1.38 -6.53
CA ILE A 94 25.24 -0.08 -6.68
C ILE A 94 26.34 -0.53 -7.67
N PRO A 95 27.22 -1.48 -7.32
CA PRO A 95 28.25 -2.00 -8.20
C PRO A 95 27.63 -2.88 -9.28
N TYR A 96 28.14 -2.80 -10.50
CA TYR A 96 27.67 -3.63 -11.60
C TYR A 96 28.75 -3.84 -12.64
N ASP A 97 29.10 -5.11 -12.82
CA ASP A 97 30.07 -5.63 -13.79
C ASP A 97 29.38 -6.35 -14.96
N GLY A 98 28.04 -6.35 -15.00
CA GLY A 98 27.24 -7.03 -16.01
C GLY A 98 27.06 -8.53 -15.83
N LYS A 99 27.67 -9.14 -14.79
CA LYS A 99 27.75 -10.60 -14.65
C LYS A 99 27.40 -11.08 -13.25
N SER A 100 27.83 -10.34 -12.23
CA SER A 100 27.69 -10.72 -10.84
C SER A 100 26.28 -10.49 -10.31
N SER A 101 25.85 -11.39 -9.44
CA SER A 101 24.64 -11.22 -8.64
C SER A 101 25.02 -10.64 -7.28
N LEU A 102 24.15 -9.82 -6.70
CA LEU A 102 24.36 -9.21 -5.39
C LEU A 102 23.33 -9.73 -4.38
N PRO A 103 23.73 -10.04 -3.13
CA PRO A 103 22.78 -10.36 -2.09
C PRO A 103 21.86 -9.17 -1.80
N PHE A 104 20.57 -9.45 -1.60
CA PHE A 104 19.61 -8.44 -1.17
C PHE A 104 18.76 -8.92 0.00
N PHE A 105 18.21 -7.95 0.71
CA PHE A 105 17.19 -8.13 1.72
C PHE A 105 16.07 -7.13 1.48
N ALA A 106 14.82 -7.58 1.58
CA ALA A 106 13.65 -6.73 1.56
C ALA A 106 12.67 -7.17 2.64
N ALA A 107 12.20 -6.22 3.44
CA ALA A 107 11.16 -6.46 4.44
C ALA A 107 10.09 -5.39 4.35
N GLY A 108 8.82 -5.77 4.44
CA GLY A 108 7.76 -4.79 4.42
C GLY A 108 6.39 -5.34 4.79
N ILE A 109 5.52 -4.41 5.13
CA ILE A 109 4.08 -4.62 5.29
C ILE A 109 3.36 -4.04 4.08
N SER A 110 2.37 -4.75 3.57
CA SER A 110 1.45 -4.27 2.54
C SER A 110 0.04 -4.70 2.89
N LEU A 111 -0.90 -3.78 2.80
CA LEU A 111 -2.29 -4.04 3.11
C LEU A 111 -3.24 -3.39 2.10
N VAL A 112 -4.36 -4.05 1.90
CA VAL A 112 -5.52 -3.53 1.20
C VAL A 112 -6.76 -3.95 1.96
N ILE A 113 -7.67 -3.00 2.21
CA ILE A 113 -8.92 -3.25 2.92
C ILE A 113 -10.05 -2.77 2.03
N HIS A 114 -10.98 -3.68 1.74
CA HIS A 114 -12.22 -3.42 1.03
C HIS A 114 -13.40 -3.58 1.98
N PRO A 115 -13.92 -2.46 2.53
CA PRO A 115 -15.14 -2.50 3.31
C PRO A 115 -16.34 -2.96 2.48
N ARG A 116 -17.32 -3.57 3.14
CA ARG A 116 -18.57 -3.98 2.49
C ARG A 116 -19.42 -2.77 2.14
N ASN A 117 -19.54 -1.82 3.07
CA ASN A 117 -20.37 -0.63 2.92
C ASN A 117 -19.82 0.34 1.83
N PRO A 118 -20.61 0.76 0.83
CA PRO A 118 -20.19 1.72 -0.22
C PRO A 118 -19.66 3.06 0.31
N PHE A 119 -20.12 3.49 1.48
CA PHE A 119 -19.67 4.74 2.09
C PHE A 119 -18.33 4.61 2.84
N ALA A 120 -17.89 3.37 3.13
CA ALA A 120 -16.60 3.14 3.76
C ALA A 120 -15.52 2.99 2.67
N PRO A 121 -14.47 3.85 2.66
CA PRO A 121 -13.47 3.84 1.61
C PRO A 121 -12.59 2.59 1.63
N THR A 122 -12.20 2.11 0.45
CA THR A 122 -11.06 1.20 0.32
C THR A 122 -9.80 1.96 0.74
N VAL A 123 -8.86 1.29 1.41
CA VAL A 123 -7.57 1.87 1.76
C VAL A 123 -6.45 0.92 1.38
N HIS A 124 -5.31 1.50 1.00
CA HIS A 124 -4.06 0.80 0.82
C HIS A 124 -2.97 1.43 1.70
N ALA A 125 -2.06 0.60 2.21
CA ALA A 125 -0.81 1.07 2.79
C ALA A 125 0.33 0.09 2.51
N ASN A 126 1.52 0.64 2.36
CA ASN A 126 2.75 -0.14 2.21
C ASN A 126 3.89 0.59 2.93
N TYR A 127 4.72 -0.15 3.66
CA TYR A 127 5.97 0.36 4.22
C TYR A 127 7.02 -0.72 4.09
N ARG A 128 8.14 -0.41 3.45
CA ARG A 128 9.18 -1.37 3.13
C ARG A 128 10.58 -0.80 3.29
N TYR A 129 11.50 -1.70 3.56
CA TYR A 129 12.93 -1.48 3.58
C TYR A 129 13.58 -2.43 2.57
N PHE A 130 14.55 -1.91 1.83
CA PHE A 130 15.37 -2.68 0.92
C PHE A 130 16.85 -2.38 1.18
N GLU A 131 17.70 -3.41 1.16
CA GLU A 131 19.14 -3.23 1.17
C GLU A 131 19.85 -4.27 0.29
N ILE A 132 20.97 -3.85 -0.27
CA ILE A 132 21.89 -4.66 -1.08
C ILE A 132 23.23 -4.66 -0.38
N THR A 133 23.85 -5.84 -0.29
CA THR A 133 25.21 -5.97 0.27
C THR A 133 26.20 -6.43 -0.79
N GLU A 134 27.49 -6.28 -0.49
CA GLU A 134 28.55 -6.94 -1.25
C GLU A 134 28.39 -8.47 -1.13
N SER A 135 28.93 -9.20 -2.11
CA SER A 135 29.01 -10.65 -2.03
C SER A 135 29.90 -11.05 -0.84
N PRO A 136 29.58 -12.15 -0.13
CA PRO A 136 30.44 -12.65 0.94
C PRO A 136 31.84 -12.92 0.39
N VAL A 137 32.88 -12.44 1.08
CA VAL A 137 34.27 -12.77 0.78
C VAL A 137 34.64 -14.01 1.61
N GLU A 138 35.20 -15.04 0.98
CA GLU A 138 35.64 -16.24 1.71
C GLU A 138 36.65 -15.86 2.80
N GLY A 139 36.34 -16.21 4.05
CA GLY A 139 37.16 -15.92 5.22
C GLY A 139 36.81 -14.64 5.99
N ASP A 140 35.83 -13.85 5.54
CA ASP A 140 35.31 -12.69 6.29
C ASP A 140 34.06 -13.10 7.10
N GLU A 141 34.21 -13.18 8.43
CA GLU A 141 33.11 -13.44 9.36
C GLU A 141 32.35 -12.16 9.78
N GLY A 142 32.75 -11.01 9.24
CA GLY A 142 32.10 -9.72 9.50
C GLY A 142 30.68 -9.63 8.94
N PRO A 143 29.85 -8.71 9.46
CA PRO A 143 28.54 -8.45 8.88
C PRO A 143 28.71 -7.94 7.44
N PRO A 144 27.88 -8.42 6.48
CA PRO A 144 28.03 -8.07 5.08
C PRO A 144 27.89 -6.57 4.87
N LYS A 145 28.82 -5.99 4.11
CA LYS A 145 28.88 -4.55 3.87
C LYS A 145 27.72 -4.10 2.99
N VAL A 146 26.92 -3.15 3.50
CA VAL A 146 25.78 -2.56 2.77
C VAL A 146 26.29 -1.59 1.71
N VAL A 147 25.79 -1.74 0.48
CA VAL A 147 26.20 -0.92 -0.67
C VAL A 147 25.12 0.08 -1.07
N ALA A 148 23.86 -0.33 -0.99
CA ALA A 148 22.71 0.53 -1.21
C ALA A 148 21.57 0.10 -0.29
N TRP A 149 20.76 1.06 0.13
CA TRP A 149 19.56 0.81 0.91
C TRP A 149 18.60 1.97 0.75
N TRP A 150 17.31 1.70 0.89
CA TRP A 150 16.27 2.73 0.90
C TRP A 150 15.01 2.22 1.60
N PHE A 151 14.18 3.18 1.99
CA PHE A 151 12.81 2.93 2.38
C PHE A 151 11.85 3.39 1.29
N GLY A 152 10.70 2.76 1.24
CA GLY A 152 9.58 3.16 0.40
C GLY A 152 8.27 2.86 1.10
N GLY A 153 7.20 3.51 0.66
CA GLY A 153 5.91 3.31 1.26
C GLY A 153 4.90 4.41 0.98
N GLY A 154 3.84 4.39 1.76
CA GLY A 154 2.71 5.28 1.58
C GLY A 154 1.42 4.69 2.13
N SER A 155 0.40 5.54 2.18
CA SER A 155 -0.98 5.14 2.43
C SER A 155 -1.91 6.02 1.62
N ASP A 156 -2.91 5.43 0.99
CA ASP A 156 -3.83 6.13 0.10
C ASP A 156 -5.28 5.67 0.31
N LEU A 157 -6.21 6.59 0.08
CA LEU A 157 -7.63 6.40 0.33
C LEU A 157 -8.43 6.38 -0.97
N THR A 158 -9.28 5.37 -1.14
CA THR A 158 -10.11 5.16 -2.34
C THR A 158 -11.60 5.08 -1.97
N PRO A 159 -12.27 6.23 -1.76
CA PRO A 159 -13.70 6.28 -1.50
C PRO A 159 -14.52 5.93 -2.76
N SER A 160 -15.73 5.40 -2.55
CA SER A 160 -16.76 5.37 -3.61
C SER A 160 -17.66 6.60 -3.56
N TYR A 161 -17.87 7.18 -2.37
CA TYR A 161 -18.60 8.43 -2.20
C TYR A 161 -17.71 9.45 -1.50
N LEU A 162 -17.69 10.69 -2.00
CA LEU A 162 -16.84 11.73 -1.43
C LEU A 162 -17.42 12.24 -0.11
N ASN A 163 -16.65 12.13 0.98
CA ASN A 163 -16.88 12.86 2.22
C ASN A 163 -15.65 13.72 2.53
N GLU A 164 -15.75 15.03 2.29
CA GLU A 164 -14.59 15.92 2.46
C GLU A 164 -14.01 15.92 3.88
N SER A 165 -14.85 15.77 4.90
CA SER A 165 -14.39 15.80 6.29
C SER A 165 -13.51 14.59 6.62
N GLU A 166 -13.86 13.42 6.09
CA GLU A 166 -13.11 12.17 6.25
C GLU A 166 -11.81 12.20 5.46
N VAL A 167 -11.84 12.72 4.23
CA VAL A 167 -10.62 12.88 3.43
C VAL A 167 -9.67 13.87 4.11
N LYS A 168 -10.18 14.98 4.64
CA LYS A 168 -9.39 15.94 5.44
C LYS A 168 -8.83 15.29 6.71
N HIS A 169 -9.59 14.45 7.40
CA HIS A 169 -9.11 13.69 8.56
C HIS A 169 -7.93 12.78 8.20
N PHE A 170 -8.08 12.00 7.13
CA PHE A 170 -7.05 11.10 6.65
C PHE A 170 -5.77 11.86 6.29
N HIS A 171 -5.87 12.88 5.45
CA HIS A 171 -4.73 13.68 5.00
C HIS A 171 -4.06 14.46 6.13
N ARG A 172 -4.83 15.01 7.08
CA ARG A 172 -4.29 15.73 8.25
C ARG A 172 -3.47 14.81 9.13
N THR A 173 -3.98 13.62 9.43
CA THR A 173 -3.29 12.64 10.26
C THR A 173 -1.96 12.22 9.63
N LEU A 174 -1.94 12.02 8.30
CA LEU A 174 -0.72 11.73 7.56
C LEU A 174 0.25 12.93 7.54
N LYS A 175 -0.27 14.15 7.38
CA LYS A 175 0.54 15.38 7.43
C LYS A 175 1.19 15.59 8.79
N GLU A 176 0.44 15.42 9.89
CA GLU A 176 0.95 15.53 11.26
C GLU A 176 2.08 14.51 11.54
N ALA A 177 2.00 13.32 10.94
CA ALA A 177 3.08 12.34 11.00
C ALA A 177 4.32 12.78 10.20
N CYS A 178 4.15 13.36 9.01
CA CYS A 178 5.25 13.90 8.21
C CYS A 178 5.90 15.13 8.85
N ASP A 179 5.11 16.06 9.39
CA ASP A 179 5.57 17.34 9.93
C ASP A 179 6.56 17.16 11.10
N GLN A 180 6.54 16.01 11.79
CA GLN A 180 7.52 15.64 12.81
C GLN A 180 8.95 15.44 12.25
N HIS A 181 9.08 15.22 10.94
CA HIS A 181 10.35 14.90 10.27
C HIS A 181 10.74 15.92 9.20
N GLY A 182 9.81 16.79 8.82
CA GLY A 182 10.01 17.85 7.84
C GLY A 182 8.70 18.30 7.19
N SER A 183 8.42 19.61 7.24
CA SER A 183 7.17 20.19 6.70
C SER A 183 7.00 20.03 5.20
N GLU A 184 8.10 19.85 4.46
CA GLU A 184 8.13 19.70 3.00
C GLU A 184 7.86 18.25 2.53
N LEU A 185 7.87 17.27 3.45
CA LEU A 185 7.67 15.86 3.11
C LEU A 185 6.24 15.58 2.66
N TYR A 186 5.24 16.08 3.38
CA TYR A 186 3.84 15.85 3.04
C TYR A 186 3.47 16.41 1.66
N PRO A 187 3.73 17.70 1.33
CA PRO A 187 3.40 18.23 0.01
C PRO A 187 4.04 17.44 -1.14
N ALA A 188 5.32 17.07 -1.00
CA ALA A 188 6.04 16.32 -2.03
C ALA A 188 5.48 14.90 -2.22
N PHE A 189 5.24 14.18 -1.13
CA PHE A 189 4.77 12.80 -1.17
C PHE A 189 3.27 12.69 -1.48
N LYS A 190 2.47 13.70 -1.13
CA LYS A 190 1.07 13.81 -1.57
C LYS A 190 1.00 13.98 -3.07
N LYS A 191 1.76 14.94 -3.62
CA LYS A 191 1.84 15.15 -5.07
C LYS A 191 2.30 13.88 -5.80
N TRP A 192 3.29 13.19 -5.25
CA TRP A 192 3.75 11.92 -5.84
C TRP A 192 2.67 10.83 -5.77
N CYS A 193 1.86 10.80 -4.70
CA CYS A 193 0.72 9.89 -4.60
C CYS A 193 -0.32 10.15 -5.71
N ASP A 194 -0.66 11.41 -5.97
CA ASP A 194 -1.61 11.78 -7.03
C ASP A 194 -1.10 11.36 -8.42
N GLU A 195 0.20 11.51 -8.67
CA GLU A 195 0.85 11.10 -9.92
C GLU A 195 0.94 9.56 -10.06
N TYR A 196 1.27 8.86 -8.97
CA TYR A 196 1.51 7.42 -9.00
C TYR A 196 0.22 6.62 -9.21
N PHE A 197 -0.86 7.00 -8.54
CA PHE A 197 -2.15 6.30 -8.60
C PHE A 197 -3.06 6.79 -9.72
N TYR A 198 -2.49 7.31 -10.81
CA TYR A 198 -3.23 7.82 -11.96
C TYR A 198 -3.54 6.72 -13.00
N ILE A 199 -4.80 6.59 -13.39
CA ILE A 199 -5.28 5.62 -14.39
C ILE A 199 -5.29 6.31 -15.75
N VAL A 200 -4.18 6.20 -16.48
CA VAL A 200 -3.94 6.96 -17.73
C VAL A 200 -5.09 6.81 -18.74
N HIS A 201 -5.59 5.60 -18.95
CA HIS A 201 -6.66 5.35 -19.93
C HIS A 201 -8.06 5.80 -19.47
N ARG A 202 -8.22 6.19 -18.20
CA ARG A 202 -9.47 6.77 -17.64
C ARG A 202 -9.35 8.26 -17.36
N GLN A 203 -8.12 8.79 -17.37
CA GLN A 203 -7.79 10.18 -17.05
C GLN A 203 -8.30 10.59 -15.66
N GLU A 204 -8.17 9.69 -14.68
CA GLU A 204 -8.55 9.93 -13.29
C GLU A 204 -7.60 9.19 -12.35
N THR A 205 -7.44 9.71 -11.14
CA THR A 205 -6.78 9.01 -10.03
C THR A 205 -7.65 7.87 -9.51
N ARG A 206 -7.01 6.84 -8.95
CA ARG A 206 -7.68 5.68 -8.35
C ARG A 206 -8.59 6.09 -7.19
N GLY A 207 -8.12 7.05 -6.39
CA GLY A 207 -8.74 7.55 -5.17
C GLY A 207 -8.29 8.98 -4.88
N VAL A 208 -8.53 9.47 -3.67
CA VAL A 208 -8.28 10.87 -3.28
C VAL A 208 -6.85 11.15 -2.83
N GLY A 209 -5.94 10.20 -3.06
CA GLY A 209 -4.53 10.31 -2.73
C GLY A 209 -4.22 9.94 -1.28
N GLY A 210 -3.11 10.51 -0.78
CA GLY A 210 -2.54 10.22 0.52
C GLY A 210 -1.05 10.53 0.51
N LEU A 211 -0.21 9.55 0.84
CA LEU A 211 1.24 9.64 0.75
C LEU A 211 1.77 8.53 -0.17
N PHE A 212 2.75 8.87 -1.00
CA PHE A 212 3.58 7.91 -1.69
C PHE A 212 5.03 8.39 -1.73
N PHE A 213 5.95 7.49 -1.40
CA PHE A 213 7.39 7.71 -1.49
C PHE A 213 8.12 6.42 -1.82
N ASP A 214 9.24 6.55 -2.50
CA ASP A 214 10.16 5.47 -2.83
C ASP A 214 11.59 6.00 -2.75
N ASP A 215 12.58 5.12 -2.76
CA ASP A 215 14.00 5.51 -2.84
C ASP A 215 14.46 6.49 -1.74
N LEU A 216 13.82 6.44 -0.56
CA LEU A 216 14.16 7.31 0.57
C LEU A 216 15.41 6.77 1.28
N CYS A 217 16.55 7.39 1.00
CA CYS A 217 17.86 7.04 1.55
C CYS A 217 18.66 8.31 1.93
N CYS A 218 19.96 8.15 2.19
CA CYS A 218 20.87 9.26 2.51
C CYS A 218 21.28 10.13 1.31
N GLU A 219 21.08 9.63 0.09
CA GLU A 219 21.47 10.33 -1.15
C GLU A 219 20.49 11.45 -1.52
N LYS A 220 20.79 12.19 -2.60
CA LYS A 220 19.86 13.18 -3.15
C LYS A 220 18.59 12.48 -3.64
N HIS A 221 17.44 13.11 -3.43
CA HIS A 221 16.16 12.50 -3.74
C HIS A 221 15.48 13.24 -4.90
N THR A 222 14.98 12.51 -5.90
CA THR A 222 14.44 13.10 -7.14
C THR A 222 13.21 13.98 -6.94
N ARG A 223 12.46 13.76 -5.85
CA ARG A 223 11.26 14.53 -5.50
C ARG A 223 11.42 15.50 -4.33
N LEU A 224 12.58 15.59 -3.71
CA LEU A 224 12.81 16.47 -2.56
C LEU A 224 14.02 17.35 -2.84
N SER A 225 13.91 18.65 -2.55
CA SER A 225 15.06 19.55 -2.67
C SER A 225 16.15 19.17 -1.67
N ASP A 226 17.41 19.44 -1.99
CA ASP A 226 18.51 19.15 -1.05
C ASP A 226 18.53 20.12 0.14
N ASP A 227 17.90 21.28 0.02
CA ASP A 227 17.93 22.33 1.05
C ASP A 227 16.83 22.16 2.12
N ILE A 228 15.96 21.16 2.00
CA ILE A 228 14.88 20.95 2.98
C ILE A 228 15.39 20.16 4.19
N THR A 229 14.72 20.39 5.33
CA THR A 229 14.86 19.51 6.50
C THR A 229 14.12 18.20 6.21
N ARG A 230 14.88 17.10 6.12
CA ARG A 230 14.34 15.75 5.93
C ARG A 230 15.21 14.71 6.65
N PRO A 231 14.67 13.54 7.00
CA PRO A 231 15.46 12.43 7.52
C PRO A 231 16.44 11.95 6.44
N ARG A 232 17.71 11.74 6.80
CA ARG A 232 18.77 11.29 5.87
C ARG A 232 19.47 10.03 6.34
N THR A 233 19.58 9.81 7.64
CA THR A 233 20.19 8.59 8.17
C THR A 233 19.21 7.41 8.18
N PRO A 234 19.68 6.16 8.20
CA PRO A 234 18.80 4.99 8.33
C PRO A 234 17.87 5.10 9.55
N ASP A 235 18.37 5.64 10.67
CA ASP A 235 17.62 5.73 11.92
C ASP A 235 16.53 6.81 11.88
N GLU A 236 16.85 7.99 11.33
CA GLU A 236 15.86 9.05 11.13
C GLU A 236 14.78 8.62 10.14
N ILE A 237 15.17 7.99 9.02
CA ILE A 237 14.19 7.53 8.03
C ILE A 237 13.33 6.41 8.63
N PHE A 238 13.92 5.49 9.40
CA PHE A 238 13.14 4.48 10.09
C PHE A 238 12.15 5.11 11.09
N SER A 239 12.54 6.14 11.84
CA SER A 239 11.63 6.91 12.71
C SER A 239 10.48 7.55 11.93
N PHE A 240 10.76 8.09 10.75
CA PHE A 240 9.73 8.58 9.82
C PHE A 240 8.77 7.45 9.40
N ILE A 241 9.28 6.29 8.98
CA ILE A 241 8.46 5.11 8.64
C ILE A 241 7.59 4.65 9.82
N GLN A 242 8.13 4.69 11.04
CA GLN A 242 7.36 4.40 12.23
C GLN A 242 6.22 5.40 12.44
N SER A 243 6.49 6.69 12.23
CA SER A 243 5.49 7.75 12.39
C SER A 243 4.36 7.62 11.37
N VAL A 244 4.68 7.45 10.08
CA VAL A 244 3.65 7.31 9.04
C VAL A 244 2.92 5.96 9.08
N GLY A 245 3.59 4.88 9.51
CA GLY A 245 2.95 3.58 9.67
C GLY A 245 2.00 3.54 10.88
N ASN A 246 2.41 4.13 12.01
CA ASN A 246 1.55 4.27 13.19
C ASN A 246 0.35 5.21 12.95
N ALA A 247 0.48 6.15 12.00
CA ALA A 247 -0.61 7.04 11.61
C ALA A 247 -1.75 6.33 10.84
N PHE A 248 -1.54 5.10 10.35
CA PHE A 248 -2.55 4.36 9.59
C PHE A 248 -3.83 4.09 10.39
N ILE A 249 -3.70 3.58 11.61
CA ILE A 249 -4.85 3.26 12.48
C ILE A 249 -5.68 4.52 12.78
N PRO A 250 -5.12 5.62 13.32
CA PRO A 250 -5.90 6.82 13.60
C PRO A 250 -6.42 7.52 12.34
N SER A 251 -5.77 7.38 11.18
CA SER A 251 -6.25 8.01 9.94
C SER A 251 -7.44 7.25 9.34
N TYR A 252 -7.49 5.92 9.46
CA TYR A 252 -8.46 5.10 8.74
C TYR A 252 -9.57 4.48 9.62
N ILE A 253 -9.23 3.93 10.79
CA ILE A 253 -10.19 3.18 11.61
C ILE A 253 -11.40 4.04 12.03
N PRO A 254 -11.26 5.32 12.41
CA PRO A 254 -12.42 6.17 12.70
C PRO A 254 -13.37 6.34 11.50
N ILE A 255 -12.83 6.50 10.29
CA ILE A 255 -13.60 6.61 9.05
C ILE A 255 -14.37 5.32 8.79
N LEU A 256 -13.70 4.17 8.92
CA LEU A 256 -14.31 2.86 8.72
C LEU A 256 -15.44 2.61 9.73
N LYS A 257 -15.21 2.86 11.02
CA LYS A 257 -16.21 2.71 12.09
C LYS A 257 -17.46 3.55 11.82
N ALA A 258 -17.29 4.82 11.45
CA ALA A 258 -18.41 5.72 11.19
C ALA A 258 -19.26 5.29 9.98
N ASN A 259 -18.62 4.77 8.93
CA ASN A 259 -19.31 4.42 7.69
C ASN A 259 -19.87 2.99 7.67
N ALA A 260 -19.35 2.08 8.48
CA ALA A 260 -19.77 0.68 8.51
C ALA A 260 -21.28 0.49 8.70
N VAL A 261 -21.92 1.34 9.51
CA VAL A 261 -23.34 1.24 9.90
C VAL A 261 -24.29 2.07 9.01
N ARG A 262 -23.77 2.79 8.01
CA ARG A 262 -24.61 3.65 7.15
C ARG A 262 -25.51 2.80 6.27
N ARG A 263 -26.80 3.14 6.19
CA ARG A 263 -27.71 2.49 5.25
C ARG A 263 -27.32 2.87 3.82
N TYR A 264 -27.25 1.88 2.95
CA TYR A 264 -27.02 2.05 1.52
C TYR A 264 -28.08 1.31 0.71
N THR A 265 -28.10 1.53 -0.59
CA THR A 265 -29.05 0.91 -1.53
C THR A 265 -28.26 0.16 -2.60
N GLU A 266 -28.95 -0.65 -3.40
CA GLU A 266 -28.35 -1.31 -4.57
C GLU A 266 -27.71 -0.33 -5.56
N HIS A 267 -28.21 0.90 -5.65
CA HIS A 267 -27.60 1.97 -6.43
C HIS A 267 -26.18 2.29 -5.92
N HIS A 268 -26.05 2.50 -4.62
CA HIS A 268 -24.76 2.76 -3.98
C HIS A 268 -23.79 1.59 -4.15
N ARG A 269 -24.30 0.36 -4.02
CA ARG A 269 -23.49 -0.85 -4.22
C ARG A 269 -23.04 -1.00 -5.67
N ARG A 270 -23.91 -0.73 -6.65
CA ARG A 270 -23.55 -0.72 -8.09
C ARG A 270 -22.39 0.24 -8.37
N TRP A 271 -22.45 1.46 -7.82
CA TRP A 271 -21.37 2.43 -7.96
C TRP A 271 -20.06 1.96 -7.31
N GLN A 272 -20.11 1.45 -6.09
CA GLN A 272 -18.93 0.89 -5.41
C GLN A 272 -18.25 -0.20 -6.25
N LEU A 273 -19.02 -1.09 -6.88
CA LEU A 273 -18.49 -2.15 -7.73
C LEU A 273 -17.82 -1.60 -9.01
N LEU A 274 -18.35 -0.52 -9.59
CA LEU A 274 -17.70 0.17 -10.73
C LEU A 274 -16.39 0.84 -10.30
N ARG A 275 -16.36 1.50 -9.13
CA ARG A 275 -15.12 2.07 -8.57
C ARG A 275 -14.09 0.99 -8.24
N ARG A 276 -14.52 -0.16 -7.74
CA ARG A 276 -13.65 -1.33 -7.57
C ARG A 276 -13.12 -1.90 -8.89
N GLY A 277 -13.89 -1.78 -9.97
CA GLY A 277 -13.40 -2.06 -11.33
C GLY A 277 -12.19 -1.18 -11.69
N ARG A 278 -12.23 0.12 -11.34
CA ARG A 278 -11.08 1.03 -11.51
C ARG A 278 -9.88 0.63 -10.65
N TYR A 279 -10.12 0.15 -9.43
CA TYR A 279 -9.06 -0.37 -8.56
C TYR A 279 -8.35 -1.57 -9.20
N VAL A 280 -9.10 -2.50 -9.78
CA VAL A 280 -8.56 -3.65 -10.51
C VAL A 280 -7.80 -3.21 -11.77
N GLU A 281 -8.36 -2.27 -12.55
CA GLU A 281 -7.69 -1.69 -13.72
C GLU A 281 -6.30 -1.13 -13.35
N PHE A 282 -6.20 -0.38 -12.24
CA PHE A 282 -4.92 0.13 -11.79
C PHE A 282 -3.94 -0.98 -11.40
N ASN A 283 -4.35 -1.90 -10.53
CA ASN A 283 -3.46 -2.92 -9.97
C ASN A 283 -2.92 -3.87 -11.04
N LEU A 284 -3.71 -4.21 -12.05
CA LEU A 284 -3.28 -5.15 -13.10
C LEU A 284 -2.50 -4.49 -14.24
N VAL A 285 -2.74 -3.20 -14.52
CA VAL A 285 -2.14 -2.51 -15.66
C VAL A 285 -0.92 -1.66 -15.27
N TYR A 286 -1.01 -0.92 -14.15
CA TYR A 286 -0.06 0.14 -13.82
C TYR A 286 0.78 -0.13 -12.56
N ASP A 287 0.24 -0.86 -11.59
CA ASP A 287 0.95 -1.09 -10.33
C ASP A 287 2.28 -1.84 -10.54
N ARG A 288 3.38 -1.16 -10.20
CA ARG A 288 4.75 -1.70 -10.35
C ARG A 288 4.92 -2.92 -9.44
N GLY A 289 4.38 -2.88 -8.23
CA GLY A 289 4.51 -3.96 -7.24
C GLY A 289 3.86 -5.25 -7.71
N THR A 290 2.60 -5.18 -8.15
CA THR A 290 1.86 -6.32 -8.68
C THR A 290 2.52 -6.88 -9.94
N ARG A 291 2.88 -6.04 -10.91
CA ARG A 291 3.53 -6.48 -12.15
C ARG A 291 4.89 -7.14 -11.89
N PHE A 292 5.70 -6.59 -10.97
CA PHE A 292 6.98 -7.19 -10.59
C PHE A 292 6.78 -8.53 -9.87
N GLY A 293 5.83 -8.58 -8.91
CA GLY A 293 5.50 -9.81 -8.17
C GLY A 293 5.05 -10.94 -9.10
N LEU A 294 4.15 -10.66 -10.05
CA LEU A 294 3.65 -11.66 -11.00
C LEU A 294 4.72 -12.17 -11.98
N LYS A 295 5.74 -11.35 -12.29
CA LYS A 295 6.88 -11.75 -13.12
C LYS A 295 7.98 -12.48 -12.36
N THR A 296 7.99 -12.36 -11.04
CA THR A 296 9.03 -12.96 -10.19
C THR A 296 8.77 -14.46 -10.04
N PRO A 297 9.71 -15.33 -10.48
CA PRO A 297 9.57 -16.76 -10.29
C PRO A 297 9.43 -17.13 -8.81
N SER A 298 8.53 -18.07 -8.50
CA SER A 298 8.23 -18.53 -7.14
C SER A 298 7.64 -17.47 -6.19
N ALA A 299 7.12 -16.35 -6.72
CA ALA A 299 6.34 -15.43 -5.90
C ALA A 299 4.99 -16.06 -5.50
N ARG A 300 4.52 -15.78 -4.29
CA ARG A 300 3.23 -16.28 -3.81
C ARG A 300 2.10 -15.45 -4.42
N ILE A 301 1.54 -15.93 -5.53
CA ILE A 301 0.53 -15.22 -6.33
C ILE A 301 -0.70 -14.83 -5.50
N GLU A 302 -1.17 -15.71 -4.62
CA GLU A 302 -2.28 -15.42 -3.70
C GLU A 302 -2.00 -14.24 -2.74
N SER A 303 -0.74 -14.01 -2.36
CA SER A 303 -0.36 -12.84 -1.55
C SER A 303 -0.38 -11.54 -2.34
N ILE A 304 -0.04 -11.61 -3.64
CA ILE A 304 0.00 -10.45 -4.53
C ILE A 304 -1.42 -10.04 -4.90
N LEU A 305 -2.25 -11.01 -5.30
CA LEU A 305 -3.63 -10.79 -5.74
C LEU A 305 -4.62 -10.59 -4.57
N MET A 306 -4.15 -10.65 -3.33
CA MET A 306 -4.92 -10.25 -2.15
C MET A 306 -5.50 -8.84 -2.31
N SER A 307 -4.75 -7.95 -2.99
CA SER A 307 -5.15 -6.56 -3.27
C SER A 307 -6.39 -6.41 -4.13
N LEU A 308 -6.84 -7.45 -4.85
CA LEU A 308 -8.04 -7.37 -5.66
C LEU A 308 -9.28 -7.49 -4.77
N PRO A 309 -10.36 -6.72 -5.01
CA PRO A 309 -11.62 -6.90 -4.30
C PRO A 309 -12.25 -8.26 -4.60
N GLU A 310 -13.14 -8.72 -3.72
CA GLU A 310 -13.91 -9.96 -3.95
C GLU A 310 -14.81 -9.83 -5.18
N THR A 311 -15.46 -8.68 -5.34
CA THR A 311 -16.34 -8.38 -6.46
C THR A 311 -16.05 -7.00 -7.03
N ALA A 312 -16.11 -6.90 -8.36
CA ALA A 312 -15.98 -5.68 -9.14
C ALA A 312 -16.89 -5.76 -10.36
N ARG A 313 -17.20 -4.62 -10.98
CA ARG A 313 -18.14 -4.52 -12.09
C ARG A 313 -17.58 -3.63 -13.20
N TRP A 314 -17.84 -4.04 -14.44
CA TRP A 314 -17.62 -3.23 -15.64
C TRP A 314 -18.91 -3.16 -16.44
N GLU A 315 -19.31 -1.96 -16.81
CA GLU A 315 -20.48 -1.72 -17.64
C GLU A 315 -20.06 -0.91 -18.86
N TYR A 316 -20.54 -1.32 -20.02
CA TYR A 316 -20.36 -0.54 -21.23
C TYR A 316 -21.18 0.75 -21.13
N MET A 317 -20.51 1.90 -21.17
CA MET A 317 -21.14 3.23 -21.11
C MET A 317 -22.10 3.42 -19.93
N SER A 318 -21.64 3.11 -18.71
CA SER A 318 -22.42 3.33 -17.48
C SER A 318 -22.92 4.77 -17.36
N ASP A 319 -24.14 4.93 -16.85
CA ASP A 319 -24.81 6.20 -16.57
C ASP A 319 -24.31 6.87 -15.27
N LEU A 320 -23.69 6.11 -14.37
CA LEU A 320 -23.22 6.60 -13.07
C LEU A 320 -21.91 7.39 -13.19
N GLY A 321 -21.81 8.50 -12.45
CA GLY A 321 -20.65 9.38 -12.45
C GLY A 321 -20.52 10.29 -13.68
N VAL A 322 -21.55 10.32 -14.55
CA VAL A 322 -21.60 11.22 -15.73
C VAL A 322 -22.13 12.60 -15.36
N SER A 323 -23.17 12.68 -14.53
CA SER A 323 -23.73 13.95 -14.07
C SER A 323 -22.86 14.55 -12.96
N GLU A 324 -22.28 15.73 -13.17
CA GLU A 324 -21.43 16.40 -12.17
C GLU A 324 -22.18 16.76 -10.87
N GLU A 325 -23.51 16.86 -10.92
CA GLU A 325 -24.36 17.19 -9.76
C GLU A 325 -24.70 15.96 -8.90
N SER A 326 -24.45 14.75 -9.41
CA SER A 326 -24.66 13.50 -8.66
C SER A 326 -23.56 13.29 -7.62
N GLU A 327 -23.85 12.53 -6.56
CA GLU A 327 -22.85 12.19 -5.53
C GLU A 327 -21.65 11.43 -6.14
N GLU A 328 -21.90 10.59 -7.15
CA GLU A 328 -20.88 9.89 -7.92
C GLU A 328 -20.02 10.86 -8.76
N GLY A 329 -20.66 11.84 -9.39
CA GLY A 329 -20.00 12.85 -10.21
C GLY A 329 -19.10 13.78 -9.39
N LEU A 330 -19.51 14.13 -8.17
CA LEU A 330 -18.69 14.90 -7.23
C LEU A 330 -17.36 14.19 -6.93
N LEU A 331 -17.38 12.87 -6.74
CA LEU A 331 -16.15 12.10 -6.59
C LEU A 331 -15.34 12.14 -7.89
N VAL A 332 -15.93 11.79 -9.04
CA VAL A 332 -15.23 11.72 -10.33
C VAL A 332 -14.51 13.03 -10.66
N LYS A 333 -15.13 14.18 -10.37
CA LYS A 333 -14.53 15.50 -10.58
C LYS A 333 -13.20 15.64 -9.83
N VAL A 334 -13.19 15.28 -8.55
CA VAL A 334 -11.98 15.32 -7.71
C VAL A 334 -10.93 14.29 -8.14
N LEU A 335 -11.35 13.15 -8.69
CA LEU A 335 -10.41 12.15 -9.19
C LEU A 335 -9.72 12.59 -10.49
N LYS A 336 -10.42 13.31 -11.36
CA LYS A 336 -9.86 13.91 -12.59
C LYS A 336 -8.96 15.10 -12.28
N GLU A 337 -9.32 15.88 -11.27
CA GLU A 337 -8.60 17.07 -10.84
C GLU A 337 -8.22 16.95 -9.35
N PRO A 338 -7.13 16.23 -9.02
CA PRO A 338 -6.66 16.12 -7.65
C PRO A 338 -6.44 17.50 -7.04
N ARG A 339 -6.88 17.67 -5.79
CA ARG A 339 -6.82 18.95 -5.06
C ARG A 339 -6.11 18.79 -3.73
N GLU A 340 -5.76 19.92 -3.12
CA GLU A 340 -5.22 19.93 -1.76
C GLU A 340 -6.35 19.77 -0.72
N TRP A 341 -6.07 18.97 0.31
CA TRP A 341 -7.03 18.65 1.37
C TRP A 341 -6.73 19.38 2.68
N VAL A 342 -5.45 19.65 2.98
CA VAL A 342 -4.98 20.21 4.26
C VAL A 342 -3.85 21.20 4.05
#